data_AF-A0A2M8DSB1-F1
#
_entry.id   AF-A0A2M8DSB1-F1
#
_cell.length_a   1.000
_cell.length_b   1.000
_cell.length_c   1.000
_cell.angle_alpha   90.00
_cell.angle_beta   90.00
_cell.angle_gamma   90.00
#
_symmetry.space_group_name_H-M   'P 1'
#
loop_
_entity.id
_entity.type
_entity.pdbx_description
1 polymer ?
#
loop_
_entity_poly.entity_id
_entity_poly.type
_entity_poly.pdbx_seq_one_letter_code
_entity_poly.pdbx_strand_id
1 'polypeptide(L)' 'MAKTVKTAVKTGSYASTSEFFRDLLRDWQKSKLLAELNESRLEIASGKGKVLNSLKSLR' A
#
# COMPACT_ATOMS: atom_id res chain seq x y z
N MET A 1 -15.28 16.42 -14.09
CA MET A 1 -14.09 15.69 -13.61
C MET A 1 -12.86 16.58 -13.44
N ALA A 2 -12.34 17.22 -14.51
CA ALA A 2 -11.12 18.03 -14.42
C ALA A 2 -11.18 19.19 -13.38
N LYS A 3 -12.34 19.85 -13.25
CA LYS A 3 -12.56 20.90 -12.23
C LYS A 3 -12.44 20.34 -10.81
N THR A 4 -13.03 19.17 -10.56
CA THR A 4 -12.95 18.45 -9.28
C THR A 4 -11.50 18.12 -8.92
N VAL A 5 -10.73 17.60 -9.88
CA VAL A 5 -9.30 17.30 -9.68
C VAL A 5 -8.50 18.57 -9.38
N LYS A 6 -8.74 19.66 -10.12
CA LYS A 6 -8.08 20.95 -9.83
C LYS A 6 -8.40 21.50 -8.44
N THR A 7 -9.63 21.34 -7.98
CA THR A 7 -10.01 21.71 -6.61
C THR A 7 -9.25 20.84 -5.61
N ALA A 8 -9.24 19.52 -5.79
CA ALA A 8 -8.55 18.58 -4.90
C ALA A 8 -7.03 18.85 -4.82
N VAL A 9 -6.38 19.15 -5.96
CA VAL A 9 -4.97 19.56 -6.03
C VAL A 9 -4.73 20.81 -5.18
N LYS A 10 -5.58 21.84 -5.31
CA LYS A 10 -5.45 23.08 -4.54
C LYS A 10 -5.71 22.87 -3.05
N THR A 11 -6.77 22.14 -2.67
CA THR A 11 -7.13 21.90 -1.28
C THR A 11 -6.10 21.03 -0.56
N GLY A 12 -5.53 20.04 -1.26
CA GLY A 12 -4.45 19.20 -0.73
C GLY A 12 -3.06 19.83 -0.86
N SER A 13 -2.96 21.06 -1.38
CA SER A 13 -1.69 21.78 -1.57
C SER A 13 -0.65 21.01 -2.40
N TYR A 14 -1.09 20.26 -3.42
CA TYR A 14 -0.20 19.56 -4.34
C TYR A 14 0.39 20.53 -5.38
N ALA A 15 1.66 20.37 -5.71
CA ALA A 15 2.37 21.16 -6.72
C ALA A 15 1.89 20.86 -8.15
N SER A 16 1.30 19.69 -8.40
CA SER A 16 0.75 19.35 -9.71
C SER A 16 -0.35 18.28 -9.65
N THR A 17 -1.13 18.16 -10.71
CA THR A 17 -2.09 17.06 -10.90
C THR A 17 -1.41 15.69 -10.87
N SER A 18 -0.21 15.57 -11.46
CA SER A 18 0.54 14.30 -11.46
C SER A 18 1.02 13.92 -10.06
N GLU A 19 1.34 14.89 -9.22
CA GLU A 19 1.69 14.63 -7.83
C GLU A 19 0.49 14.14 -7.02
N PHE A 20 -0.66 14.78 -7.18
CA PHE A 20 -1.92 14.32 -6.57
C PHE A 20 -2.23 12.86 -6.93
N PHE A 21 -2.11 12.48 -8.20
CA PHE A 21 -2.32 11.08 -8.60
C PHE A 21 -1.24 10.12 -8.08
N ARG A 22 0.03 10.57 -7.98
CA ARG A 22 1.10 9.76 -7.37
C ARG A 22 0.83 9.46 -5.91
N ASP A 23 0.27 10.43 -5.18
CA ASP A 23 -0.10 10.25 -3.78
C ASP A 23 -1.28 9.28 -3.62
N LEU A 24 -2.34 9.46 -4.43
CA LEU A 24 -3.47 8.53 -4.47
C LEU A 24 -3.03 7.09 -4.79
N LEU A 25 -2.14 6.92 -5.77
CA LEU A 25 -1.60 5.61 -6.13
C LEU A 25 -0.82 5.00 -4.97
N ARG A 26 -0.03 5.80 -4.27
CA ARG A 26 0.74 5.37 -3.10
C ARG A 26 -0.18 4.89 -1.99
N ASP A 27 -1.26 5.60 -1.71
CA ASP A 27 -2.21 5.22 -0.66
C ASP A 27 -3.00 3.94 -1.02
N TRP A 28 -3.36 3.78 -2.29
CA TRP A 28 -3.92 2.53 -2.78
C TRP A 28 -2.93 1.37 -2.60
N GLN A 29 -1.66 1.55 -2.96
CA GLN A 29 -0.61 0.54 -2.79
C GLN A 29 -0.40 0.18 -1.31
N LYS A 30 -0.37 1.15 -0.40
CA LYS A 30 -0.27 0.90 1.05
C LYS A 30 -1.43 0.06 1.55
N SER A 31 -2.65 0.36 1.10
CA SER A 31 -3.86 -0.37 1.50
C SER A 31 -3.83 -1.81 1.02
N LYS A 32 -3.40 -2.03 -0.24
CA LYS A 32 -3.20 -3.38 -0.80
C LYS A 32 -2.14 -4.16 -0.04
N LEU A 33 -0.99 -3.53 0.24
CA LEU A 33 0.09 -4.14 1.02
C LEU A 33 -0.38 -4.53 2.43
N LEU A 34 -1.15 -3.68 3.10
CA LEU A 34 -1.70 -3.97 4.42
C LEU A 34 -2.66 -5.18 4.39
N ALA A 35 -3.50 -5.27 3.36
CA ALA A 35 -4.39 -6.43 3.17
C ALA A 35 -3.59 -7.72 2.97
N GLU A 36 -2.60 -7.71 2.07
CA GLU A 36 -1.72 -8.86 1.81
C GLU A 36 -0.95 -9.30 3.07
N LEU A 37 -0.45 -8.34 3.87
CA LEU A 37 0.22 -8.63 5.13
C LEU A 37 -0.71 -9.27 6.16
N ASN A 38 -1.95 -8.80 6.26
CA ASN A 38 -2.94 -9.36 7.18
C ASN A 38 -3.33 -10.78 6.78
N GLU A 39 -3.50 -11.03 5.48
CA GLU A 39 -3.73 -12.38 4.94
C GLU A 39 -2.56 -13.31 5.28
N SER A 40 -1.32 -12.87 5.01
CA SER A 40 -0.12 -13.63 5.37
C SER A 40 -0.02 -13.94 6.87
N ARG A 41 -0.38 -12.99 7.74
CA ARG A 41 -0.44 -13.22 9.19
C ARG A 41 -1.45 -14.28 9.58
N LEU A 42 -2.63 -14.30 8.95
CA LEU A 42 -3.66 -15.32 9.17
C LEU A 42 -3.18 -16.69 8.70
N GLU A 43 -2.50 -16.77 7.55
CA GLU A 43 -1.90 -18.03 7.08
C GLU A 43 -0.89 -18.59 8.06
N ILE A 44 0.02 -17.75 8.57
CA ILE A 44 1.00 -18.12 9.58
C ILE A 44 0.30 -18.59 10.86
N ALA A 45 -0.71 -17.85 11.35
CA ALA A 45 -1.47 -18.22 12.54
C ALA A 45 -2.24 -19.55 12.37
N SER A 46 -2.71 -19.85 11.16
CA SER A 46 -3.36 -21.13 10.81
C SER A 46 -2.39 -22.31 10.66
N GLY A 47 -1.09 -22.09 10.89
CA GLY A 47 -0.06 -23.13 10.82
C GLY A 47 0.47 -23.40 9.40
N LYS A 48 0.08 -22.60 8.40
CA LYS A 48 0.57 -22.72 7.01
C LYS A 48 1.91 -21.98 6.78
N GLY A 49 2.40 -21.25 7.79
CA GLY A 49 3.67 -20.52 7.72
C GLY A 49 4.88 -21.42 7.96
N LYS A 50 6.00 -21.09 7.30
CA LYS A 50 7.30 -21.73 7.55
C LYS A 50 8.06 -20.96 8.63
N VAL A 51 8.33 -21.60 9.77
CA VAL A 51 9.24 -21.04 10.77
C VAL A 51 10.67 -21.19 10.27
N LEU A 52 11.35 -20.05 10.10
CA LEU A 52 12.74 -20.01 9.69
C LEU A 52 13.62 -19.91 10.94
N ASN A 53 14.46 -20.91 11.18
CA ASN A 53 15.40 -20.91 12.30
C ASN A 53 16.60 -19.95 12.08
N SER A 54 16.81 -19.51 10.84
CA SER A 54 17.84 -18.51 10.49
C SER A 54 17.54 -17.89 9.11
N LEU A 55 18.17 -16.75 8.82
CA LEU A 55 18.12 -16.12 7.48
C LEU A 55 18.70 -17.00 6.37
N LYS A 56 19.57 -17.97 6.68
CA LYS A 56 20.07 -18.94 5.69
C LYS A 56 18.94 -19.84 5.16
N SER A 57 17.89 -20.04 5.95
CA SER A 57 16.75 -20.90 5.61
C SER A 57 15.72 -20.23 4.70
N LEU A 58 15.93 -18.95 4.33
CA LEU A 58 15.04 -18.12 3.51
C LEU A 58 15.21 -18.32 1.99
N ARG A 59 16.10 -19.21 1.54
CA ARG A 59 16.36 -19.46 0.11
C ARG A 59 15.87 -20.84 -0.32
#